data_AF-A0A524GG73-F1
#
_entry.id   AF-A0A524GG73-F1
#
_cell.length_a   1.000
_cell.length_b   1.000
_cell.length_c   1.000
_cell.angle_alpha   90.00
_cell.angle_beta   90.00
_cell.angle_gamma   90.00
#
_symmetry.space_group_name_H-M   'P 1'
#
loop_
_entity.id
_entity.type
_entity.pdbx_description
1 polymer ?
#
loop_
_entity_poly.entity_id
_entity_poly.type
_entity_poly.pdbx_seq_one_letter_code
_entity_poly.pdbx_strand_id
1 'polypeptide(L)'
;IQQMIRLFRDYFYAADPKPLDPAGRIRLDDWEMRDDVQAEVAELWQQIHDDPSRKLNEIDEFRNEFLRHHGFEMPGVDYDQDVEVF
;
A
#
# COMPACT_ATOMS: atom_id res chain seq x y z
N ILE A 1 -5.79 -3.54 -5.79
CA ILE A 1 -6.35 -3.63 -7.16
C ILE A 1 -5.54 -2.83 -8.19
N GLN A 2 -5.23 -1.55 -7.92
CA GLN A 2 -4.55 -0.66 -8.89
C GLN A 2 -3.21 -1.20 -9.42
N GLN A 3 -2.35 -1.75 -8.56
CA GLN A 3 -1.07 -2.33 -8.98
C GLN A 3 -1.24 -3.51 -9.96
N MET A 4 -2.25 -4.37 -9.76
CA MET A 4 -2.53 -5.50 -10.65
C MET A 4 -3.01 -5.03 -12.02
N ILE A 5 -3.85 -4.00 -12.07
CA ILE A 5 -4.26 -3.38 -13.35
C ILE A 5 -3.02 -2.87 -14.09
N ARG A 6 -2.10 -2.19 -13.39
CA ARG A 6 -0.87 -1.67 -13.97
C ARG A 6 0.04 -2.77 -14.49
N LEU A 7 0.15 -3.88 -13.76
CA LEU A 7 0.89 -5.08 -14.21
C LEU A 7 0.40 -5.57 -15.57
N PHE A 8 -0.91 -5.80 -15.68
CA PHE A 8 -1.48 -6.32 -16.92
C PHE A 8 -1.39 -5.32 -18.07
N ARG A 9 -1.69 -4.05 -17.80
CA ARG A 9 -1.73 -2.98 -18.80
C ARG A 9 -0.35 -2.63 -19.34
N ASP A 10 0.66 -2.49 -18.46
CA ASP A 10 1.96 -1.91 -18.81
C ASP A 10 3.05 -2.97 -19.07
N TYR A 11 2.82 -4.23 -18.66
CA TYR A 11 3.80 -5.31 -18.82
C TYR A 11 3.28 -6.49 -19.63
N PHE A 12 2.19 -7.15 -19.21
CA PHE A 12 1.78 -8.41 -19.86
C PHE A 12 1.11 -8.24 -21.22
N TYR A 13 0.32 -7.16 -21.40
CA TYR A 13 -0.48 -6.96 -22.61
C TYR A 13 -0.20 -5.63 -23.32
N ALA A 14 0.88 -4.94 -22.95
CA ALA A 14 1.32 -3.73 -23.63
C ALA A 14 1.88 -4.07 -25.02
N ALA A 15 1.57 -3.25 -26.03
CA ALA A 15 2.19 -3.36 -27.35
C ALA A 15 3.71 -3.09 -27.30
N ASP A 16 4.12 -2.22 -26.37
CA ASP A 16 5.51 -1.96 -26.02
C ASP A 16 5.66 -2.09 -24.49
N PRO A 17 5.99 -3.29 -23.98
CA PRO A 17 6.03 -3.54 -22.55
C PRO A 17 7.22 -2.84 -21.89
N LYS A 18 7.00 -2.34 -20.68
CA LYS A 18 8.06 -1.71 -19.88
C LYS A 18 9.26 -2.65 -19.70
N PRO A 19 10.49 -2.11 -19.67
CA PRO A 19 11.69 -2.91 -19.52
C PRO A 19 11.72 -3.62 -18.17
N LEU A 20 12.26 -4.83 -18.18
CA LEU A 20 12.61 -5.57 -16.97
C LEU A 20 13.90 -5.01 -16.38
N ASP A 21 14.11 -5.28 -15.09
CA ASP A 21 15.39 -4.98 -14.47
C ASP A 21 16.51 -5.94 -14.95
N PRO A 22 17.78 -5.70 -14.59
CA PRO A 22 18.90 -6.55 -15.04
C PRO A 22 18.81 -8.02 -14.61
N ALA A 23 18.00 -8.34 -13.60
CA ALA A 23 17.75 -9.71 -13.15
C ALA A 23 16.51 -10.35 -13.83
N GLY A 24 15.89 -9.65 -14.79
CA GLY A 24 14.70 -10.12 -15.50
C GLY A 24 13.41 -10.00 -14.70
N ARG A 25 13.34 -9.07 -13.74
CA ARG A 25 12.14 -8.89 -12.89
C ARG A 25 11.30 -7.71 -13.37
N ILE A 26 9.97 -7.86 -13.26
CA ILE A 26 9.03 -6.75 -13.38
C ILE A 26 9.11 -5.91 -12.09
N ARG A 27 9.31 -4.60 -12.23
CA ARG A 27 9.39 -3.64 -11.11
C ARG A 27 8.09 -2.85 -10.99
N LEU A 28 7.13 -3.40 -10.25
CA LEU A 28 5.89 -2.68 -9.88
C LEU A 28 6.07 -1.74 -8.68
N ASP A 29 7.23 -1.80 -8.05
CA ASP A 29 7.67 -0.93 -6.97
C ASP A 29 8.37 0.33 -7.51
N ASP A 30 8.43 0.54 -8.83
CA ASP A 30 9.10 1.69 -9.47
C ASP A 30 8.64 3.05 -8.93
N TRP A 31 7.37 3.21 -8.58
CA TRP A 31 6.84 4.45 -7.98
C TRP A 31 7.19 4.60 -6.51
N GLU A 32 7.22 3.50 -5.76
CA GLU A 32 7.59 3.48 -4.34
C GLU A 32 9.09 3.71 -4.15
N MET A 33 9.90 3.18 -5.07
CA MET A 33 11.36 3.24 -5.03
C MET A 33 11.96 4.51 -5.65
N ARG A 34 11.15 5.53 -5.94
CA ARG A 34 11.67 6.83 -6.40
C ARG A 34 12.49 7.50 -5.30
N ASP A 35 13.57 8.17 -5.69
CA ASP A 35 14.49 8.82 -4.75
C ASP A 35 13.80 9.83 -3.83
N ASP A 36 12.86 10.62 -4.35
CA ASP A 36 12.13 11.62 -3.57
C ASP A 36 11.16 10.99 -2.56
N VAL A 37 10.51 9.89 -2.92
CA VAL A 37 9.66 9.10 -2.01
C VAL A 37 10.51 8.47 -0.91
N GLN A 38 11.64 7.84 -1.26
CA GLN A 38 12.51 7.19 -0.29
C GLN A 38 13.17 8.19 0.68
N ALA A 39 13.53 9.39 0.19
CA ALA A 39 14.07 10.45 1.03
C ALA A 39 13.06 10.93 2.09
N GLU A 40 11.81 11.19 1.67
CA GLU A 40 10.73 11.59 2.59
C GLU A 40 10.46 10.51 3.64
N VAL A 41 10.37 9.24 3.22
CA VAL A 41 10.16 8.11 4.13
C VAL A 41 11.29 8.01 5.15
N ALA A 42 12.54 8.18 4.73
CA ALA A 42 13.69 8.15 5.64
C ALA A 42 13.66 9.30 6.65
N GLU A 43 13.26 10.50 6.21
CA GLU A 43 13.11 11.66 7.09
C GLU A 43 12.00 11.44 8.13
N LEU A 44 10.82 11.01 7.69
CA LEU A 44 9.70 10.69 8.57
C LEU A 44 10.07 9.60 9.58
N TRP A 45 10.81 8.57 9.14
CA TRP A 45 11.29 7.50 10.02
C TRP A 45 12.18 8.03 11.14
N GLN A 46 13.12 8.93 10.82
CA GLN A 46 13.97 9.56 11.83
C GLN A 46 13.15 10.41 12.82
N GLN A 47 12.16 11.14 12.33
CA GLN A 47 11.29 11.95 13.18
C GLN A 47 10.47 11.10 14.17
N ILE A 48 9.95 9.94 13.74
CA ILE A 48 9.24 8.99 14.63
C ILE A 48 10.21 8.38 15.65
N HIS A 49 11.43 8.03 15.22
CA HIS A 49 12.44 7.46 16.10
C HIS A 49 12.79 8.40 17.25
N ASP A 50 12.96 9.70 16.95
CA ASP A 50 13.35 10.72 17.92
C ASP A 50 12.18 11.15 18.82
N ASP A 51 10.94 11.09 18.33
CA ASP A 51 9.72 11.31 19.14
C ASP A 51 8.61 10.31 18.78
N PRO A 52 8.59 9.14 19.46
CA PRO A 52 7.58 8.10 19.22
C PRO A 52 6.15 8.53 19.59
N SER A 53 5.99 9.62 20.35
CA SER A 53 4.67 10.13 20.74
C SER A 53 4.01 10.97 19.65
N ARG A 54 4.78 11.34 18.63
CA ARG A 54 4.29 12.07 17.46
C ARG A 54 3.37 11.17 16.65
N LYS A 55 2.07 11.37 16.83
CA LYS A 55 1.05 10.69 16.03
C LYS A 55 1.20 11.12 14.57
N LEU A 56 1.59 10.18 13.72
CA LEU A 56 1.38 10.31 12.29
C LEU A 56 -0.06 9.90 12.00
N ASN A 57 -0.84 10.81 11.43
CA ASN A 57 -2.22 10.54 10.98
C ASN A 57 -2.27 9.34 10.01
N GLU A 58 -1.16 9.05 9.34
CA GLU A 58 -0.98 7.94 8.39
C GLU A 58 -1.07 6.55 9.06
N ILE A 59 -0.76 6.42 10.35
CA ILE A 59 -0.86 5.14 11.09
C ILE A 59 -2.32 4.74 11.30
N ASP A 60 -3.20 5.71 11.57
CA ASP A 60 -4.63 5.44 11.73
C ASP A 60 -5.24 5.01 10.40
N GLU A 61 -4.84 5.64 9.29
CA GLU A 61 -5.31 5.23 7.95
C GLU A 61 -4.80 3.85 7.56
N PHE A 62 -3.53 3.53 7.83
CA PHE A 62 -2.98 2.19 7.66
C PHE A 62 -3.73 1.14 8.48
N ARG A 63 -4.04 1.43 9.75
CA ARG A 63 -4.86 0.56 10.59
C ARG A 63 -6.24 0.33 9.97
N ASN A 64 -6.88 1.38 9.47
CA ASN A 64 -8.19 1.27 8.85
C ASN A 64 -8.13 0.44 7.55
N GLU A 65 -7.08 0.59 6.74
CA GLU A 65 -6.86 -0.26 5.55
C GLU A 65 -6.67 -1.73 5.92
N PHE A 66 -5.87 -2.01 6.97
CA PHE A 66 -5.69 -3.35 7.49
C PHE A 66 -7.02 -3.97 7.95
N LEU A 67 -7.81 -3.22 8.72
CA LEU A 67 -9.12 -3.66 9.20
C LEU A 67 -10.07 -3.95 8.03
N ARG A 68 -10.14 -3.05 7.04
CA ARG A 68 -10.93 -3.25 5.82
C ARG A 68 -10.52 -4.49 5.05
N HIS A 69 -9.22 -4.78 4.95
CA HIS A 69 -8.73 -6.00 4.29
C HIS A 69 -9.25 -7.28 4.98
N HIS A 70 -9.44 -7.22 6.30
CA HIS A 70 -9.99 -8.31 7.10
C HIS A 70 -11.51 -8.25 7.28
N GLY A 71 -12.19 -7.33 6.58
CA GLY A 71 -13.65 -7.20 6.62
C GLY A 71 -14.19 -6.43 7.83
N PHE A 72 -13.34 -5.66 8.52
CA PHE A 72 -13.69 -4.78 9.64
C PHE A 72 -13.73 -3.31 9.24
N GLU A 73 -14.46 -2.49 9.99
CA GLU A 73 -14.64 -1.04 9.75
C GLU A 73 -15.08 -0.70 8.31
N MET A 74 -15.85 -1.58 7.68
CA MET A 74 -16.39 -1.39 6.34
C MET A 74 -17.59 -0.44 6.39
N PRO A 75 -17.62 0.62 5.56
CA PRO A 75 -18.78 1.50 5.48
C PRO A 75 -20.05 0.73 5.10
N GLY A 76 -21.11 0.88 5.90
CA GLY A 76 -22.41 0.24 5.65
C GLY A 76 -22.56 -1.17 6.23
N VAL A 77 -21.58 -1.67 6.98
CA VAL A 77 -21.70 -2.93 7.74
C VAL A 77 -22.08 -2.61 9.20
N ASP A 78 -23.15 -3.24 9.69
CA ASP A 78 -23.53 -3.20 11.10
C ASP A 78 -22.75 -4.28 11.86
N TYR A 79 -21.76 -3.87 12.64
CA TYR A 79 -20.91 -4.78 13.43
C TYR A 79 -21.54 -5.18 14.76
N ASP A 80 -22.64 -4.54 15.17
CA ASP A 80 -23.39 -4.93 16.37
C ASP A 80 -24.46 -6.00 16.05
N GLN A 81 -24.69 -6.31 14.77
CA GLN A 81 -25.58 -7.37 14.34
C GLN A 81 -24.95 -8.76 14.57
N ASP A 82 -25.71 -9.67 15.18
CA ASP A 82 -25.30 -11.07 15.33
C ASP A 82 -25.06 -11.74 13.96
N VAL A 83 -23.97 -12.50 13.88
CA VAL A 83 -23.63 -13.33 12.72
C VAL A 83 -23.70 -14.80 13.09
N GLU A 84 -24.27 -15.63 12.21
CA GLU A 84 -24.24 -17.08 12.38
C GLU A 84 -22.79 -17.59 12.28
N VAL A 85 -22.37 -18.40 13.25
CA VAL A 85 -21.04 -19.00 13.25
C VAL A 85 -21.14 -20.36 12.55
N PHE A 86 -20.34 -20.55 11.49
CA PHE A 86 -20.27 -21.79 10.71
C PHE A 86 -19.43 -22.86 11.38
#